data_AF-A0A956FGE6-F1
#
_entry.id   AF-A0A956FGE6-F1
#
_cell.length_a   1.000
_cell.length_b   1.000
_cell.length_c   1.000
_cell.angle_alpha   90.00
_cell.angle_beta   90.00
_cell.angle_gamma   90.00
#
_symmetry.space_group_name_H-M   'P 1'
#
loop_
_entity.id
_entity.type
_entity.pdbx_description
1 polymer ?
#
loop_
_entity_poly.entity_id
_entity_poly.type
_entity_poly.pdbx_seq_one_letter_code
_entity_poly.pdbx_strand_id
1 'polypeptide(L)'
;MRTLDYRIVTLALAPWMLLGCTGDDVPVDPTGDTGSSSTGVSPTTTSSTTLPPPTTTTSPGTTTDEPETSSSGSTAAADESTTTTQGVDPCDLSVCGDNIRDPMCEVCDLAQLGGETCVSQGFQGGQLGCLLTCDAYNYLGCFICGNEVVDIAEDCEGTVEDGTTCESLGFEGGELVCGDDCLFDLSDCSICGDGIRQGPEQCDGIDLGGETCASLGFDGGNLGCNIPLCAYDYQGCSGGQYIQDFESVGGMFPPEFTVDIANPWTVDNTMPVNGMFSARSGAFPVGVGGLTNLSLTASFPVAGNVSFVRETSCANGVDFLEFYVDGVFQQSWTGIIAPAAHNQAVAAGMHTFQWRFNRAGFLDEGQNAVWVDDIVLTGGVPL
;
A
#
# COMPACT_ATOMS: atom_id res chain seq x y z
N MET A 1 46.34 9.42 54.46
CA MET A 1 47.01 10.68 54.06
C MET A 1 48.36 10.38 53.44
N ARG A 2 48.39 10.19 52.12
CA ARG A 2 49.54 10.48 51.24
C ARG A 2 48.94 10.78 49.87
N THR A 3 48.92 12.06 49.53
CA THR A 3 48.50 12.62 48.25
C THR A 3 49.56 12.29 47.20
N LEU A 4 49.16 11.66 46.09
CA LEU A 4 49.97 11.61 44.87
C LEU A 4 49.36 12.59 43.86
N ASP A 5 50.08 13.69 43.65
CA ASP A 5 49.93 14.56 42.50
C ASP A 5 50.34 13.81 41.24
N TYR A 6 49.47 13.74 40.24
CA TYR A 6 49.89 13.48 38.86
C TYR A 6 49.35 14.55 37.93
N ARG A 7 50.28 15.10 37.17
CA ARG A 7 50.18 16.33 36.39
C ARG A 7 49.36 16.11 35.12
N ILE A 8 48.50 17.09 34.85
CA ILE A 8 47.81 17.31 33.57
C ILE A 8 48.86 17.56 32.48
N VAL A 9 48.87 16.74 31.43
CA VAL A 9 49.57 17.03 30.18
C VAL A 9 48.53 17.51 29.18
N THR A 10 48.48 18.82 28.98
CA THR A 10 47.70 19.49 27.94
C THR A 10 48.44 19.34 26.61
N LEU A 11 47.89 18.59 25.64
CA LEU A 11 48.36 18.62 24.26
C LEU A 11 47.38 19.48 23.44
N ALA A 12 47.83 20.66 23.01
CA ALA A 12 47.09 21.55 22.14
C ALA A 12 47.69 21.55 20.72
N LEU A 13 46.84 21.16 19.77
CA LEU A 13 46.62 21.65 18.39
C LEU A 13 47.79 21.74 17.38
N ALA A 14 47.58 21.13 16.21
CA ALA A 14 47.60 21.86 14.93
C ALA A 14 46.77 21.14 13.85
N PRO A 15 46.02 21.88 13.00
CA PRO A 15 45.11 21.36 11.98
C PRO A 15 45.85 21.05 10.67
N TRP A 16 45.39 20.04 9.93
CA TRP A 16 45.86 19.78 8.58
C TRP A 16 45.13 20.68 7.59
N MET A 17 45.90 21.58 6.97
CA MET A 17 45.48 22.44 5.88
C MET A 17 45.28 21.64 4.59
N LEU A 18 44.23 22.05 3.87
CA LEU A 18 43.94 21.76 2.47
C LEU A 18 45.18 21.94 1.58
N LEU A 19 45.42 20.96 0.71
CA LEU A 19 46.19 21.18 -0.52
C LEU A 19 45.20 21.47 -1.65
N GLY A 20 45.22 22.71 -2.11
CA GLY A 20 44.46 23.15 -3.28
C GLY A 20 45.09 22.69 -4.59
N CYS A 21 44.24 22.35 -5.55
CA CYS A 21 44.58 22.37 -6.97
C CYS A 21 44.05 23.68 -7.57
N THR A 22 44.96 24.59 -7.92
CA THR A 22 44.77 25.55 -9.02
C THR A 22 44.98 24.76 -10.32
N GLY A 23 44.23 24.84 -11.41
CA GLY A 23 43.29 25.82 -11.92
C GLY A 23 43.54 25.81 -13.44
N ASP A 24 42.51 25.67 -14.25
CA ASP A 24 42.49 26.23 -15.60
C ASP A 24 41.03 26.32 -16.07
N ASP A 25 40.61 27.58 -16.24
CA ASP A 25 39.32 28.02 -16.74
C ASP A 25 39.32 28.09 -18.27
N VAL A 26 38.11 28.35 -18.80
CA VAL A 26 37.77 29.02 -20.08
C VAL A 26 37.32 28.07 -21.20
N PRO A 27 36.23 28.38 -21.95
CA PRO A 27 34.89 28.82 -21.55
C PRO A 27 33.77 28.06 -22.31
N VAL A 28 32.51 28.26 -21.92
CA VAL A 28 31.33 27.85 -22.70
C VAL A 28 30.88 29.02 -23.59
N ASP A 29 30.57 28.75 -24.86
CA ASP A 29 29.62 29.54 -25.65
C ASP A 29 28.81 28.60 -26.58
N PRO A 30 27.48 28.82 -26.78
CA PRO A 30 26.58 27.91 -27.46
C PRO A 30 26.36 28.32 -28.91
N THR A 31 26.20 27.36 -29.81
CA THR A 31 25.42 27.47 -31.06
C THR A 31 25.55 26.16 -31.85
N GLY A 32 24.48 25.71 -32.51
CA GLY A 32 24.60 24.69 -33.55
C GLY A 32 23.43 23.73 -33.67
N ASP A 33 22.28 24.27 -34.05
CA ASP A 33 21.20 23.54 -34.72
C ASP A 33 21.73 22.86 -36.01
N THR A 34 21.56 21.55 -36.14
CA THR A 34 21.49 20.85 -37.43
C THR A 34 20.50 19.70 -37.31
N GLY A 35 19.35 19.85 -37.96
CA GLY A 35 18.24 18.92 -37.86
C GLY A 35 18.22 17.72 -38.82
N SER A 36 17.03 17.11 -38.78
CA SER A 36 16.33 16.27 -39.78
C SER A 36 16.84 14.87 -40.12
N SER A 37 16.08 13.86 -39.70
CA SER A 37 15.16 13.04 -40.54
C SER A 37 14.67 11.84 -39.70
N SER A 38 13.39 11.68 -39.37
CA SER A 38 12.19 11.36 -40.18
C SER A 38 12.15 9.93 -40.74
N THR A 39 11.60 9.00 -39.95
CA THR A 39 10.66 7.93 -40.34
C THR A 39 9.82 7.65 -39.07
N GLY A 40 8.50 7.70 -39.01
CA GLY A 40 7.47 7.57 -40.04
C GLY A 40 6.80 6.21 -39.93
N VAL A 41 6.10 5.90 -38.82
CA VAL A 41 5.06 4.86 -38.78
C VAL A 41 3.96 5.27 -37.81
N SER A 42 2.75 5.37 -38.34
CA SER A 42 1.47 5.63 -37.67
C SER A 42 0.88 4.29 -37.20
N PRO A 43 0.16 4.22 -36.07
CA PRO A 43 -0.82 3.17 -35.86
C PRO A 43 -2.20 3.70 -36.21
N THR A 44 -2.76 3.07 -37.24
CA THR A 44 -4.14 3.17 -37.68
C THR A 44 -5.08 2.59 -36.62
N THR A 45 -6.22 3.24 -36.46
CA THR A 45 -7.42 2.75 -35.79
C THR A 45 -7.95 1.44 -36.39
N THR A 46 -8.58 0.60 -35.56
CA THR A 46 -9.59 -0.48 -35.81
C THR A 46 -9.50 -1.41 -34.59
N SER A 47 -10.53 -2.06 -34.04
CA SER A 47 -11.97 -2.10 -34.22
C SER A 47 -12.53 -2.78 -32.96
N SER A 48 -13.76 -2.43 -32.61
CA SER A 48 -14.61 -3.14 -31.65
C SER A 48 -14.73 -4.64 -31.95
N THR A 49 -14.48 -5.48 -30.96
CA THR A 49 -14.88 -6.90 -30.95
C THR A 49 -15.92 -7.10 -29.86
N THR A 50 -17.18 -7.24 -30.27
CA THR A 50 -18.28 -7.75 -29.46
C THR A 50 -18.16 -9.28 -29.37
N LEU A 51 -18.06 -9.82 -28.15
CA LEU A 51 -18.10 -11.25 -27.87
C LEU A 51 -19.58 -11.72 -27.79
N PRO A 52 -19.97 -12.81 -28.45
CA PRO A 52 -21.29 -13.42 -28.26
C PRO A 52 -21.31 -14.37 -27.04
N PRO A 53 -22.46 -14.54 -26.36
CA PRO A 53 -22.60 -15.47 -25.24
C PRO A 53 -22.51 -16.95 -25.69
N PRO A 54 -22.19 -17.89 -24.78
CA PRO A 54 -22.05 -19.30 -25.11
C PRO A 54 -23.41 -19.91 -25.48
N THR A 55 -23.43 -20.69 -26.57
CA THR A 55 -24.62 -21.35 -27.09
C THR A 55 -24.85 -22.70 -26.40
N THR A 56 -26.04 -22.87 -25.83
CA THR A 56 -26.51 -24.17 -25.32
C THR A 56 -27.03 -25.05 -26.45
N THR A 57 -26.57 -26.30 -26.44
CA THR A 57 -26.83 -27.37 -27.39
C THR A 57 -28.27 -27.90 -27.27
N THR A 58 -28.96 -28.12 -28.40
CA THR A 58 -30.17 -28.94 -28.46
C THR A 58 -30.08 -30.00 -29.57
N SER A 59 -30.56 -31.20 -29.25
CA SER A 59 -30.67 -32.39 -30.11
C SER A 59 -32.15 -32.79 -30.28
N PRO A 60 -32.53 -33.68 -31.24
CA PRO A 60 -33.66 -33.42 -32.14
C PRO A 60 -34.85 -34.41 -32.04
N GLY A 61 -35.95 -34.06 -32.72
CA GLY A 61 -37.08 -34.93 -33.12
C GLY A 61 -38.39 -34.11 -33.15
N THR A 62 -39.35 -34.25 -34.07
CA THR A 62 -39.64 -35.25 -35.10
C THR A 62 -40.64 -34.63 -36.10
N THR A 63 -40.64 -35.17 -37.32
CA THR A 63 -41.37 -34.82 -38.56
C THR A 63 -42.90 -35.01 -38.55
N THR A 64 -43.50 -34.70 -39.72
CA THR A 64 -44.84 -35.00 -40.30
C THR A 64 -45.87 -33.87 -40.16
N ASP A 65 -46.61 -33.44 -41.18
CA ASP A 65 -46.76 -33.80 -42.60
C ASP A 65 -47.39 -32.60 -43.34
N GLU A 66 -47.07 -32.46 -44.63
CA GLU A 66 -47.75 -31.65 -45.67
C GLU A 66 -49.18 -32.19 -45.98
N PRO A 67 -50.04 -31.64 -46.90
CA PRO A 67 -49.73 -30.71 -48.02
C PRO A 67 -50.76 -29.59 -48.37
N GLU A 68 -50.23 -28.59 -49.10
CA GLU A 68 -50.69 -27.91 -50.34
C GLU A 68 -52.19 -27.92 -50.77
N THR A 69 -52.71 -26.77 -51.22
CA THR A 69 -52.90 -26.44 -52.66
C THR A 69 -53.86 -25.25 -52.95
N SER A 70 -53.41 -24.36 -53.85
CA SER A 70 -54.16 -23.69 -54.94
C SER A 70 -55.28 -22.67 -54.61
N SER A 71 -55.66 -21.70 -55.44
CA SER A 71 -55.07 -20.91 -56.53
C SER A 71 -56.12 -19.85 -56.94
N SER A 72 -55.66 -18.76 -57.56
CA SER A 72 -56.35 -18.03 -58.65
C SER A 72 -57.51 -17.06 -58.33
N GLY A 73 -57.41 -15.84 -58.88
CA GLY A 73 -58.57 -15.16 -59.46
C GLY A 73 -58.65 -13.63 -59.29
N SER A 74 -58.00 -12.88 -60.18
CA SER A 74 -58.17 -11.43 -60.35
C SER A 74 -59.58 -11.03 -60.82
N THR A 75 -60.12 -9.87 -60.40
CA THR A 75 -60.29 -8.65 -61.24
C THR A 75 -61.17 -7.56 -60.58
N ALA A 76 -60.59 -6.35 -60.53
CA ALA A 76 -61.13 -4.98 -60.70
C ALA A 76 -62.46 -4.48 -60.07
N ALA A 77 -62.25 -3.41 -59.28
CA ALA A 77 -63.01 -2.15 -59.19
C ALA A 77 -64.37 -2.10 -58.47
N ALA A 78 -64.39 -1.45 -57.31
CA ALA A 78 -64.97 -0.11 -57.14
C ALA A 78 -64.66 0.43 -55.73
N ASP A 79 -64.47 1.73 -55.66
CA ASP A 79 -64.27 2.57 -54.49
C ASP A 79 -65.43 2.43 -53.48
N GLU A 80 -65.12 1.92 -52.29
CA GLU A 80 -65.90 2.17 -51.08
C GLU A 80 -64.96 2.20 -49.87
N SER A 81 -65.00 3.32 -49.16
CA SER A 81 -64.33 3.58 -47.90
C SER A 81 -64.75 2.56 -46.84
N THR A 82 -64.00 1.47 -46.74
CA THR A 82 -63.98 0.62 -45.54
C THR A 82 -62.67 0.87 -44.81
N THR A 83 -62.78 1.38 -43.58
CA THR A 83 -61.69 1.45 -42.62
C THR A 83 -61.16 0.05 -42.36
N THR A 84 -60.17 -0.37 -43.13
CA THR A 84 -59.31 -1.47 -42.76
C THR A 84 -58.55 -0.98 -41.54
N THR A 85 -58.94 -1.43 -40.34
CA THR A 85 -57.98 -1.55 -39.25
C THR A 85 -56.97 -2.58 -39.74
N GLN A 86 -55.97 -2.14 -40.51
CA GLN A 86 -54.70 -2.84 -40.49
C GLN A 86 -54.32 -2.80 -39.02
N GLY A 87 -54.22 -3.98 -38.40
CA GLY A 87 -53.63 -4.08 -37.09
C GLY A 87 -52.25 -3.46 -37.21
N VAL A 88 -52.11 -2.24 -36.67
CA VAL A 88 -50.80 -1.70 -36.37
C VAL A 88 -50.17 -2.74 -35.47
N ASP A 89 -49.06 -3.30 -35.95
CA ASP A 89 -48.24 -4.19 -35.15
C ASP A 89 -47.98 -3.45 -33.83
N PRO A 90 -48.32 -4.01 -32.66
CA PRO A 90 -48.09 -3.35 -31.39
C PRO A 90 -46.63 -2.90 -31.21
N CYS A 91 -45.69 -3.48 -31.97
CA CYS A 91 -44.28 -3.09 -31.97
C CYS A 91 -43.94 -1.88 -32.86
N ASP A 92 -44.85 -1.40 -33.70
CA ASP A 92 -44.67 -0.20 -34.52
C ASP A 92 -44.90 1.10 -33.72
N LEU A 93 -45.45 0.99 -32.50
CA LEU A 93 -45.66 2.11 -31.57
C LEU A 93 -44.72 2.09 -30.37
N SER A 94 -43.98 1.00 -30.17
CA SER A 94 -43.00 0.89 -29.09
C SER A 94 -41.81 1.80 -29.38
N VAL A 95 -41.43 2.63 -28.40
CA VAL A 95 -40.36 3.61 -28.54
C VAL A 95 -39.31 3.33 -27.47
N CYS A 96 -38.17 2.80 -27.91
CA CYS A 96 -37.02 2.64 -27.03
C CYS A 96 -36.59 4.00 -26.44
N GLY A 97 -36.45 4.04 -25.11
CA GLY A 97 -36.03 5.22 -24.38
C GLY A 97 -37.17 6.12 -23.90
N ASP A 98 -38.42 5.67 -23.97
CA ASP A 98 -39.59 6.44 -23.56
C ASP A 98 -39.98 6.22 -22.08
N ASN A 99 -39.19 5.42 -21.36
CA ASN A 99 -39.39 5.05 -19.97
C ASN A 99 -40.67 4.20 -19.76
N ILE A 100 -41.07 3.42 -20.76
CA ILE A 100 -42.15 2.43 -20.68
C ILE A 100 -41.65 1.11 -21.27
N ARG A 101 -41.40 0.12 -20.42
CA ARG A 101 -41.05 -1.22 -20.88
C ARG A 101 -42.25 -1.93 -21.53
N ASP A 102 -42.22 -2.08 -22.86
CA ASP A 102 -43.19 -2.83 -23.67
C ASP A 102 -42.73 -4.29 -23.89
N PRO A 103 -43.10 -5.26 -23.04
CA PRO A 103 -42.43 -6.57 -22.96
C PRO A 103 -42.67 -7.48 -24.17
N MET A 104 -43.58 -7.09 -25.06
CA MET A 104 -43.90 -7.81 -26.29
C MET A 104 -43.05 -7.36 -27.49
N CYS A 105 -42.33 -6.23 -27.36
CA CYS A 105 -41.64 -5.56 -28.46
C CYS A 105 -40.21 -5.17 -28.12
N GLU A 106 -39.92 -4.96 -26.84
CA GLU A 106 -38.58 -4.69 -26.34
C GLU A 106 -38.29 -5.51 -25.08
N VAL A 107 -37.01 -5.79 -24.90
CA VAL A 107 -36.50 -6.58 -23.79
C VAL A 107 -36.39 -5.71 -22.53
N CYS A 108 -36.09 -4.43 -22.70
CA CYS A 108 -35.90 -3.42 -21.66
C CYS A 108 -36.13 -2.01 -22.22
N ASP A 109 -36.31 -1.01 -21.35
CA ASP A 109 -36.30 0.42 -21.72
C ASP A 109 -35.50 1.21 -20.67
N LEU A 110 -34.40 1.86 -21.08
CA LEU A 110 -33.50 2.59 -20.17
C LEU A 110 -33.06 1.72 -18.97
N ALA A 111 -33.53 2.05 -17.75
CA ALA A 111 -33.26 1.31 -16.53
C ALA A 111 -34.34 0.26 -16.19
N GLN A 112 -35.39 0.13 -17.00
CA GLN A 112 -36.48 -0.81 -16.83
C GLN A 112 -36.10 -2.17 -17.43
N LEU A 113 -35.45 -3.00 -16.62
CA LEU A 113 -34.91 -4.31 -17.03
C LEU A 113 -35.87 -5.48 -16.76
N GLY A 114 -37.09 -5.20 -16.31
CA GLY A 114 -38.07 -6.26 -16.02
C GLY A 114 -37.71 -7.20 -14.87
N GLY A 115 -36.79 -6.79 -13.99
CA GLY A 115 -36.26 -7.62 -12.90
C GLY A 115 -35.05 -8.48 -13.29
N GLU A 116 -34.58 -8.40 -14.54
CA GLU A 116 -33.33 -9.03 -14.94
C GLU A 116 -32.11 -8.32 -14.33
N THR A 117 -31.08 -9.10 -14.06
CA THR A 117 -29.81 -8.69 -13.46
C THR A 117 -28.68 -9.41 -14.19
N CYS A 118 -27.42 -8.98 -14.00
CA CYS A 118 -26.28 -9.74 -14.53
C CYS A 118 -26.30 -11.20 -14.05
N VAL A 119 -26.69 -11.44 -12.78
CA VAL A 119 -26.82 -12.78 -12.20
C VAL A 119 -27.86 -13.64 -12.93
N SER A 120 -29.04 -13.10 -13.22
CA SER A 120 -30.06 -13.85 -13.97
C SER A 120 -29.68 -14.07 -15.44
N GLN A 121 -28.78 -13.24 -15.97
CA GLN A 121 -28.19 -13.38 -17.31
C GLN A 121 -26.94 -14.29 -17.35
N GLY A 122 -26.56 -14.90 -16.22
CA GLY A 122 -25.49 -15.90 -16.16
C GLY A 122 -24.10 -15.37 -15.79
N PHE A 123 -24.01 -14.10 -15.37
CA PHE A 123 -22.79 -13.48 -14.83
C PHE A 123 -22.76 -13.63 -13.31
N GLN A 124 -21.63 -13.36 -12.65
CA GLN A 124 -21.54 -13.40 -11.18
C GLN A 124 -22.10 -12.14 -10.53
N GLY A 125 -21.98 -10.99 -11.19
CA GLY A 125 -22.40 -9.71 -10.63
C GLY A 125 -22.38 -8.58 -11.65
N GLY A 126 -22.57 -7.36 -11.15
CA GLY A 126 -22.51 -6.14 -11.93
C GLY A 126 -23.86 -5.48 -12.22
N GLN A 127 -23.82 -4.41 -13.00
CA GLN A 127 -24.97 -3.61 -13.40
C GLN A 127 -25.38 -3.95 -14.84
N LEU A 128 -26.51 -4.65 -14.98
CA LEU A 128 -27.11 -4.92 -16.29
C LEU A 128 -27.66 -3.62 -16.87
N GLY A 129 -27.35 -3.33 -18.13
CA GLY A 129 -27.91 -2.17 -18.84
C GLY A 129 -28.92 -2.58 -19.90
N CYS A 130 -29.58 -1.59 -20.48
CA CYS A 130 -30.34 -1.76 -21.72
C CYS A 130 -29.54 -1.18 -22.88
N LEU A 131 -29.49 -1.87 -24.03
CA LEU A 131 -28.95 -1.26 -25.25
C LEU A 131 -29.85 -0.11 -25.70
N LEU A 132 -29.27 0.88 -26.39
CA LEU A 132 -30.02 2.01 -26.97
C LEU A 132 -31.03 1.58 -28.06
N THR A 133 -31.01 0.32 -28.44
CA THR A 133 -31.94 -0.32 -29.39
C THR A 133 -33.08 -1.08 -28.68
N CYS A 134 -33.00 -1.30 -27.37
CA CYS A 134 -33.99 -2.01 -26.54
C CYS A 134 -34.31 -3.47 -26.95
N ASP A 135 -33.64 -4.01 -27.97
CA ASP A 135 -33.76 -5.38 -28.45
C ASP A 135 -32.92 -6.39 -27.68
N ALA A 136 -31.95 -5.91 -26.89
CA ALA A 136 -31.13 -6.73 -26.00
C ALA A 136 -30.57 -5.94 -24.81
N TYR A 137 -30.09 -6.67 -23.80
CA TYR A 137 -29.38 -6.10 -22.67
C TYR A 137 -27.95 -5.72 -23.03
N ASN A 138 -27.44 -4.71 -22.32
CA ASN A 138 -26.04 -4.31 -22.33
C ASN A 138 -25.31 -5.00 -21.19
N TYR A 139 -24.35 -5.88 -21.54
CA TYR A 139 -23.56 -6.65 -20.58
C TYR A 139 -22.24 -5.98 -20.19
N LEU A 140 -21.92 -4.78 -20.69
CA LEU A 140 -20.65 -4.11 -20.36
C LEU A 140 -20.47 -3.81 -18.87
N GLY A 141 -21.58 -3.72 -18.13
CA GLY A 141 -21.56 -3.56 -16.67
C GLY A 141 -21.62 -4.87 -15.90
N CYS A 142 -21.64 -6.03 -16.57
CA CYS A 142 -21.67 -7.35 -15.95
C CYS A 142 -20.29 -7.98 -15.94
N PHE A 143 -20.03 -8.84 -14.95
CA PHE A 143 -18.70 -9.41 -14.77
C PHE A 143 -18.70 -10.88 -14.30
N ILE A 144 -17.57 -11.55 -14.49
CA ILE A 144 -17.31 -12.93 -14.04
C ILE A 144 -15.91 -12.97 -13.43
N CYS A 145 -15.86 -12.95 -12.11
CA CYS A 145 -14.63 -12.92 -11.35
C CYS A 145 -13.83 -14.22 -11.53
N GLY A 146 -12.53 -14.09 -11.81
CA GLY A 146 -11.61 -15.22 -11.95
C GLY A 146 -11.62 -15.87 -13.34
N ASN A 147 -11.95 -15.09 -14.37
CA ASN A 147 -11.88 -15.47 -15.78
C ASN A 147 -10.53 -15.10 -16.45
N GLU A 148 -9.59 -14.53 -15.70
CA GLU A 148 -8.26 -14.02 -16.10
C GLU A 148 -8.28 -12.76 -16.99
N VAL A 149 -9.42 -12.09 -17.10
CA VAL A 149 -9.60 -10.84 -17.84
C VAL A 149 -10.31 -9.84 -16.95
N VAL A 150 -9.68 -8.69 -16.70
CA VAL A 150 -10.35 -7.58 -15.99
C VAL A 150 -11.40 -7.00 -16.95
N ASP A 151 -12.66 -7.32 -16.73
CA ASP A 151 -13.79 -6.75 -17.47
C ASP A 151 -13.98 -5.27 -17.10
N ILE A 152 -14.74 -4.52 -17.92
CA ILE A 152 -14.99 -3.08 -17.67
C ILE A 152 -15.68 -2.82 -16.32
N ALA A 153 -16.34 -3.83 -15.77
CA ALA A 153 -17.06 -3.77 -14.50
C ALA A 153 -16.30 -4.40 -13.32
N GLU A 154 -15.05 -4.82 -13.54
CA GLU A 154 -14.13 -5.36 -12.51
C GLU A 154 -12.96 -4.40 -12.35
N ASP A 155 -12.41 -4.38 -11.15
CA ASP A 155 -11.16 -3.67 -10.86
C ASP A 155 -9.95 -4.63 -10.89
N CYS A 156 -10.17 -5.93 -10.70
CA CYS A 156 -9.14 -6.94 -10.52
C CYS A 156 -9.65 -8.36 -10.77
N GLU A 157 -8.75 -9.34 -10.82
CA GLU A 157 -9.04 -10.75 -11.12
C GLU A 157 -8.51 -11.68 -10.03
N GLY A 158 -9.17 -11.65 -8.86
CA GLY A 158 -8.80 -12.43 -7.66
C GLY A 158 -7.52 -11.98 -6.95
N THR A 159 -6.65 -11.23 -7.63
CA THR A 159 -5.51 -10.52 -7.05
C THR A 159 -5.38 -9.14 -7.67
N VAL A 160 -4.83 -8.21 -6.91
CA VAL A 160 -4.51 -6.87 -7.41
C VAL A 160 -3.30 -6.96 -8.35
N GLU A 161 -3.37 -6.28 -9.50
CA GLU A 161 -2.26 -6.24 -10.47
C GLU A 161 -1.02 -5.58 -9.87
N ASP A 162 0.17 -6.06 -10.25
CA ASP A 162 1.45 -5.51 -9.81
C ASP A 162 1.52 -3.98 -10.02
N GLY A 163 1.68 -3.24 -8.94
CA GLY A 163 1.82 -1.78 -8.94
C GLY A 163 0.52 -0.99 -8.72
N THR A 164 -0.63 -1.65 -8.68
CA THR A 164 -1.85 -1.05 -8.12
C THR A 164 -1.83 -1.21 -6.61
N THR A 165 -1.82 -0.10 -5.89
CA THR A 165 -1.82 -0.04 -4.43
C THR A 165 -2.80 1.03 -3.94
N CYS A 166 -3.10 1.06 -2.64
CA CYS A 166 -3.87 2.15 -2.03
C CYS A 166 -3.27 3.51 -2.41
N GLU A 167 -1.94 3.65 -2.38
CA GLU A 167 -1.23 4.88 -2.74
C GLU A 167 -1.42 5.27 -4.21
N SER A 168 -1.44 4.28 -5.11
CA SER A 168 -1.71 4.54 -6.53
C SER A 168 -3.13 5.05 -6.80
N LEU A 169 -4.07 4.69 -5.93
CA LEU A 169 -5.48 5.12 -5.98
C LEU A 169 -5.74 6.44 -5.24
N GLY A 170 -4.69 7.04 -4.66
CA GLY A 170 -4.77 8.34 -3.99
C GLY A 170 -4.96 8.28 -2.46
N PHE A 171 -4.81 7.11 -1.86
CA PHE A 171 -4.71 6.94 -0.40
C PHE A 171 -3.26 7.16 0.06
N GLU A 172 -3.02 7.24 1.38
CA GLU A 172 -1.67 7.44 1.92
C GLU A 172 -0.99 6.14 2.36
N GLY A 173 -1.77 5.06 2.54
CA GLY A 173 -1.26 3.73 2.84
C GLY A 173 -2.37 2.69 2.93
N GLY A 174 -1.99 1.46 3.31
CA GLY A 174 -2.90 0.33 3.47
C GLY A 174 -2.59 -0.85 2.57
N GLU A 175 -3.31 -1.95 2.78
CA GLU A 175 -3.27 -3.11 1.90
C GLU A 175 -4.48 -3.07 0.96
N LEU A 176 -4.21 -3.05 -0.35
CA LEU A 176 -5.27 -3.13 -1.34
C LEU A 176 -5.52 -4.60 -1.67
N VAL A 177 -6.75 -5.06 -1.47
CA VAL A 177 -7.15 -6.45 -1.75
C VAL A 177 -8.19 -6.47 -2.87
N CYS A 178 -8.14 -7.52 -3.69
CA CYS A 178 -9.20 -7.81 -4.64
C CYS A 178 -10.33 -8.54 -3.91
N GLY A 179 -11.50 -7.92 -3.82
CA GLY A 179 -12.67 -8.50 -3.16
C GLY A 179 -13.21 -9.74 -3.89
N ASP A 180 -14.06 -10.51 -3.21
CA ASP A 180 -14.76 -11.67 -3.79
C ASP A 180 -15.72 -11.28 -4.94
N ASP A 181 -16.05 -9.99 -5.06
CA ASP A 181 -16.83 -9.38 -6.13
C ASP A 181 -15.95 -8.77 -7.24
N CYS A 182 -14.64 -9.04 -7.25
CA CYS A 182 -13.67 -8.50 -8.20
C CYS A 182 -13.63 -6.96 -8.26
N LEU A 183 -14.10 -6.29 -7.21
CA LEU A 183 -13.89 -4.87 -6.96
C LEU A 183 -12.76 -4.68 -5.95
N PHE A 184 -12.12 -3.51 -5.97
CA PHE A 184 -11.13 -3.19 -4.95
C PHE A 184 -11.78 -3.05 -3.57
N ASP A 185 -11.30 -3.84 -2.61
CA ASP A 185 -11.59 -3.62 -1.20
C ASP A 185 -10.67 -2.53 -0.66
N LEU A 186 -11.24 -1.36 -0.42
CA LEU A 186 -10.55 -0.17 0.09
C LEU A 186 -10.64 -0.04 1.62
N SER A 187 -11.24 -1.02 2.32
CA SER A 187 -11.45 -0.92 3.77
C SER A 187 -10.14 -0.89 4.58
N ASP A 188 -9.07 -1.46 4.02
CA ASP A 188 -7.73 -1.43 4.58
C ASP A 188 -6.86 -0.29 4.03
N CYS A 189 -7.37 0.51 3.06
CA CYS A 189 -6.73 1.75 2.62
C CYS A 189 -7.06 2.90 3.56
N SER A 190 -6.10 3.80 3.79
CA SER A 190 -6.26 4.90 4.74
C SER A 190 -5.85 6.26 4.19
N ILE A 191 -6.51 7.31 4.68
CA ILE A 191 -6.19 8.71 4.40
C ILE A 191 -5.98 9.40 5.74
N CYS A 192 -4.73 9.76 6.02
CA CYS A 192 -4.44 10.35 7.31
C CYS A 192 -5.01 11.77 7.42
N GLY A 193 -5.80 12.01 8.46
CA GLY A 193 -6.38 13.32 8.75
C GLY A 193 -7.77 13.54 8.16
N ASP A 194 -8.48 12.49 7.75
CA ASP A 194 -9.88 12.55 7.30
C ASP A 194 -10.89 12.49 8.47
N GLY A 195 -10.39 12.27 9.69
CA GLY A 195 -11.14 12.23 10.93
C GLY A 195 -11.73 10.87 11.28
N ILE A 196 -11.37 9.81 10.53
CA ILE A 196 -11.84 8.43 10.75
C ILE A 196 -10.61 7.52 10.79
N ARG A 197 -10.34 6.91 11.95
CA ARG A 197 -9.28 5.91 12.02
C ARG A 197 -9.67 4.66 11.21
N GLN A 198 -8.90 4.34 10.17
CA GLN A 198 -9.15 3.22 9.26
C GLN A 198 -7.85 2.60 8.75
N GLY A 199 -7.94 1.38 8.20
CA GLY A 199 -6.78 0.63 7.74
C GLY A 199 -5.65 0.57 8.78
N PRO A 200 -4.39 0.89 8.42
CA PRO A 200 -3.22 0.80 9.31
C PRO A 200 -3.07 1.96 10.31
N GLU A 201 -3.97 2.94 10.34
CA GLU A 201 -3.85 4.11 11.22
C GLU A 201 -4.02 3.72 12.70
N GLN A 202 -3.13 4.22 13.55
CA GLN A 202 -3.29 4.10 15.00
C GLN A 202 -4.30 5.15 15.51
N CYS A 203 -4.39 6.30 14.85
CA CYS A 203 -5.30 7.37 15.18
C CYS A 203 -5.56 8.28 13.98
N ASP A 204 -6.66 9.03 14.02
CA ASP A 204 -6.89 10.15 13.10
C ASP A 204 -7.39 11.37 13.89
N GLY A 205 -6.52 12.36 14.07
CA GLY A 205 -6.85 13.59 14.77
C GLY A 205 -7.25 13.36 16.23
N ILE A 206 -8.55 13.41 16.50
CA ILE A 206 -9.11 13.13 17.84
C ILE A 206 -9.66 11.71 17.97
N ASP A 207 -9.81 10.97 16.86
CA ASP A 207 -10.17 9.57 16.88
C ASP A 207 -8.96 8.71 17.25
N LEU A 208 -8.73 8.59 18.56
CA LEU A 208 -7.68 7.75 19.14
C LEU A 208 -8.15 6.30 19.37
N GLY A 209 -9.32 5.90 18.86
CA GLY A 209 -9.86 4.55 19.11
C GLY A 209 -10.24 4.24 20.55
N GLY A 210 -10.39 5.27 21.38
CA GLY A 210 -10.59 5.11 22.81
C GLY A 210 -9.31 4.80 23.58
N GLU A 211 -8.16 4.76 22.91
CA GLU A 211 -6.87 4.63 23.58
C GLU A 211 -6.52 5.89 24.37
N THR A 212 -5.78 5.68 25.44
CA THR A 212 -5.30 6.70 26.36
C THR A 212 -3.86 6.36 26.75
N CYS A 213 -3.12 7.32 27.29
CA CYS A 213 -1.80 7.02 27.87
C CYS A 213 -1.88 5.85 28.87
N ALA A 214 -2.95 5.77 29.68
CA ALA A 214 -3.10 4.72 30.67
C ALA A 214 -3.34 3.32 30.06
N SER A 215 -4.10 3.21 28.97
CA SER A 215 -4.32 1.93 28.29
C SER A 215 -3.08 1.45 27.55
N LEU A 216 -2.23 2.37 27.08
CA LEU A 216 -0.95 2.09 26.42
C LEU A 216 0.22 1.84 27.39
N GLY A 217 -0.04 1.72 28.70
CA GLY A 217 0.98 1.34 29.69
C GLY A 217 1.68 2.51 30.41
N PHE A 218 1.29 3.76 30.13
CA PHE A 218 1.78 4.93 30.84
C PHE A 218 1.00 5.18 32.15
N ASP A 219 1.54 5.96 33.08
CA ASP A 219 0.86 6.26 34.35
C ASP A 219 -0.32 7.25 34.17
N GLY A 220 -0.30 8.02 33.07
CA GLY A 220 -1.34 8.98 32.71
C GLY A 220 -0.84 10.02 31.71
N GLY A 221 -1.66 11.05 31.47
CA GLY A 221 -1.36 12.12 30.52
C GLY A 221 -2.43 12.26 29.45
N ASN A 222 -2.13 13.03 28.40
CA ASN A 222 -3.02 13.23 27.27
C ASN A 222 -2.37 12.64 26.01
N LEU A 223 -2.93 11.54 25.51
CA LEU A 223 -2.48 10.91 24.27
C LEU A 223 -2.85 11.84 23.10
N GLY A 224 -1.90 12.05 22.18
CA GLY A 224 -2.12 12.80 20.96
C GLY A 224 -2.15 11.89 19.73
N CYS A 225 -2.36 12.51 18.58
CA CYS A 225 -2.18 11.89 17.28
C CYS A 225 -1.21 12.72 16.44
N ASN A 226 -0.19 12.07 15.90
CA ASN A 226 0.71 12.67 14.94
C ASN A 226 -0.01 12.78 13.58
N ILE A 227 -0.53 13.98 13.27
CA ILE A 227 -1.36 14.19 12.07
C ILE A 227 -0.65 13.84 10.75
N PRO A 228 0.67 14.06 10.58
CA PRO A 228 1.33 13.62 9.35
C PRO A 228 1.54 12.11 9.21
N LEU A 229 1.42 11.32 10.29
CA LEU A 229 1.83 9.90 10.32
C LEU A 229 0.74 8.95 10.86
N CYS A 230 -0.41 9.49 11.29
CA CYS A 230 -1.54 8.77 11.91
C CYS A 230 -1.12 7.74 12.96
N ALA A 231 -0.08 8.11 13.71
CA ALA A 231 0.48 7.35 14.80
C ALA A 231 0.24 8.06 16.13
N TYR A 232 0.22 7.29 17.22
CA TYR A 232 0.08 7.88 18.54
C TYR A 232 1.23 8.84 18.85
N ASP A 233 0.86 10.03 19.34
CA ASP A 233 1.81 11.01 19.87
C ASP A 233 1.86 10.87 21.40
N TYR A 234 2.99 10.35 21.88
CA TYR A 234 3.22 10.09 23.29
C TYR A 234 3.71 11.32 24.06
N GLN A 235 4.01 12.46 23.43
CA GLN A 235 4.62 13.62 24.12
C GLN A 235 3.79 14.16 25.29
N GLY A 236 2.46 13.95 25.27
CA GLY A 236 1.56 14.31 26.36
C GLY A 236 1.40 13.24 27.46
N CYS A 237 1.99 12.06 27.29
CA CYS A 237 2.00 10.97 28.28
C CYS A 237 3.08 11.15 29.34
N SER A 238 2.97 10.42 30.45
CA SER A 238 3.89 10.53 31.58
C SER A 238 4.10 9.19 32.29
N GLY A 239 5.35 8.91 32.69
CA GLY A 239 5.71 7.75 33.51
C GLY A 239 5.48 6.41 32.82
N GLY A 240 5.20 5.36 33.60
CA GLY A 240 4.84 4.02 33.12
C GLY A 240 5.87 3.34 32.22
N GLN A 241 5.40 2.59 31.22
CA GLN A 241 6.24 1.74 30.37
C GLN A 241 5.85 1.89 28.91
N TYR A 242 6.82 2.23 28.06
CA TYR A 242 6.72 2.09 26.62
C TYR A 242 7.37 0.78 26.18
N ILE A 243 6.73 0.05 25.27
CA ILE A 243 7.20 -1.22 24.70
C ILE A 243 7.13 -1.11 23.19
N GLN A 244 8.22 -1.48 22.52
CA GLN A 244 8.28 -1.65 21.08
C GLN A 244 8.86 -3.01 20.74
N ASP A 245 8.01 -3.88 20.24
CA ASP A 245 8.32 -5.23 19.76
C ASP A 245 8.34 -5.33 18.22
N PHE A 246 8.04 -4.22 17.52
CA PHE A 246 7.98 -4.13 16.06
C PHE A 246 6.95 -5.06 15.40
N GLU A 247 6.01 -5.62 16.18
CA GLU A 247 5.01 -6.58 15.70
C GLU A 247 3.77 -5.92 15.10
N SER A 248 3.64 -4.60 15.21
CA SER A 248 2.56 -3.85 14.57
C SER A 248 2.62 -3.97 13.04
N VAL A 249 1.46 -4.20 12.43
CA VAL A 249 1.28 -4.58 11.02
C VAL A 249 1.86 -3.53 10.06
N GLY A 250 2.43 -3.97 8.94
CA GLY A 250 2.87 -3.10 7.82
C GLY A 250 4.38 -2.96 7.65
N GLY A 251 5.21 -3.52 8.54
CA GLY A 251 6.67 -3.47 8.41
C GLY A 251 7.25 -2.04 8.41
N MET A 252 6.47 -1.07 8.88
CA MET A 252 6.86 0.33 8.99
C MET A 252 7.54 0.58 10.33
N PHE A 253 8.56 1.44 10.33
CA PHE A 253 9.15 1.90 11.58
C PHE A 253 8.17 2.82 12.31
N PRO A 254 8.01 2.66 13.64
CA PRO A 254 7.26 3.59 14.44
C PRO A 254 7.90 5.00 14.34
N PRO A 255 7.09 6.07 14.21
CA PRO A 255 7.58 7.40 13.87
C PRO A 255 8.39 8.10 14.97
N GLU A 256 8.31 7.62 16.21
CA GLU A 256 9.19 8.03 17.31
C GLU A 256 10.67 7.62 17.09
N PHE A 257 10.93 6.69 16.14
CA PHE A 257 12.28 6.33 15.74
C PHE A 257 12.75 7.15 14.55
N THR A 258 14.02 7.55 14.61
CA THR A 258 14.74 8.12 13.47
C THR A 258 15.73 7.10 12.93
N VAL A 259 15.69 6.87 11.61
CA VAL A 259 16.61 5.98 10.88
C VAL A 259 17.41 6.78 9.85
N ASP A 260 18.65 6.34 9.55
CA ASP A 260 19.47 6.99 8.53
C ASP A 260 18.92 6.81 7.11
N ILE A 261 18.84 7.88 6.32
CA ILE A 261 18.26 7.83 4.96
C ILE A 261 19.11 6.99 3.99
N ALA A 262 20.43 7.02 4.12
CA ALA A 262 21.33 6.39 3.15
C ALA A 262 21.33 4.87 3.22
N ASN A 263 21.20 4.32 4.44
CA ASN A 263 21.12 2.88 4.70
C ASN A 263 20.16 2.71 5.89
N PRO A 264 18.83 2.83 5.68
CA PRO A 264 17.87 2.83 6.77
C PRO A 264 17.83 1.48 7.46
N TRP A 265 17.64 1.50 8.78
CA TRP A 265 17.16 0.31 9.46
C TRP A 265 15.79 -0.06 8.89
N THR A 266 15.48 -1.35 8.81
CA THR A 266 14.17 -1.86 8.36
C THR A 266 13.54 -2.76 9.42
N VAL A 267 12.21 -2.73 9.58
CA VAL A 267 11.50 -3.78 10.31
C VAL A 267 11.53 -5.03 9.43
N ASP A 268 12.04 -6.12 9.97
CA ASP A 268 12.42 -7.31 9.21
C ASP A 268 11.86 -8.58 9.86
N ASN A 269 11.45 -9.54 9.04
CA ASN A 269 10.96 -10.86 9.45
C ASN A 269 11.87 -12.02 9.02
N THR A 270 13.07 -11.74 8.48
CA THR A 270 13.96 -12.81 8.01
C THR A 270 14.67 -13.53 9.14
N MET A 271 15.01 -12.81 10.20
CA MET A 271 15.58 -13.36 11.45
C MET A 271 15.03 -12.59 12.64
N PRO A 272 13.73 -12.74 12.97
CA PRO A 272 13.13 -12.05 14.10
C PRO A 272 13.77 -12.56 15.39
N VAL A 273 14.09 -11.63 16.27
CA VAL A 273 14.73 -11.91 17.55
C VAL A 273 13.70 -12.52 18.51
N ASN A 274 12.52 -11.92 18.59
CA ASN A 274 11.30 -12.46 19.16
C ASN A 274 10.12 -12.19 18.20
N GLY A 275 9.00 -12.89 18.38
CA GLY A 275 7.82 -12.69 17.54
C GLY A 275 8.04 -12.97 16.04
N MET A 276 7.42 -12.17 15.18
CA MET A 276 7.55 -12.25 13.73
C MET A 276 8.45 -11.17 13.14
N PHE A 277 8.70 -10.08 13.86
CA PHE A 277 9.42 -8.91 13.34
C PHE A 277 10.46 -8.40 14.34
N SER A 278 11.50 -7.73 13.83
CA SER A 278 12.45 -6.98 14.67
C SER A 278 13.14 -5.88 13.86
N ALA A 279 13.75 -4.90 14.52
CA ALA A 279 14.49 -3.84 13.84
C ALA A 279 15.86 -4.36 13.38
N ARG A 280 16.06 -4.43 12.06
CA ARG A 280 17.32 -4.84 11.41
C ARG A 280 18.12 -3.63 10.94
N SER A 281 19.43 -3.67 11.13
CA SER A 281 20.34 -2.65 10.58
C SER A 281 20.27 -2.56 9.07
N GLY A 282 20.49 -1.35 8.53
CA GLY A 282 20.55 -1.13 7.09
C GLY A 282 21.55 -2.05 6.37
N ALA A 283 21.15 -2.55 5.20
CA ALA A 283 21.96 -3.45 4.40
C ALA A 283 23.09 -2.70 3.68
N PHE A 284 24.30 -3.25 3.72
CA PHE A 284 25.43 -2.77 2.94
C PHE A 284 25.76 -3.75 1.81
N PRO A 285 26.11 -3.27 0.60
CA PRO A 285 26.63 -4.12 -0.45
C PRO A 285 27.87 -4.90 0.01
N VAL A 286 28.12 -6.06 -0.61
CA VAL A 286 29.32 -6.88 -0.36
C VAL A 286 30.57 -6.02 -0.54
N GLY A 287 31.53 -6.12 0.39
CA GLY A 287 32.75 -5.33 0.34
C GLY A 287 32.61 -3.85 0.70
N VAL A 288 31.43 -3.38 1.15
CA VAL A 288 31.18 -1.98 1.52
C VAL A 288 30.97 -1.85 3.02
N GLY A 289 31.59 -0.82 3.61
CA GLY A 289 31.48 -0.48 5.02
C GLY A 289 30.81 0.87 5.22
N GLY A 290 30.41 1.16 6.45
CA GLY A 290 29.75 2.39 6.81
C GLY A 290 29.07 2.31 8.18
N LEU A 291 28.35 3.38 8.50
CA LEU A 291 27.55 3.49 9.70
C LEU A 291 26.08 3.55 9.31
N THR A 292 25.23 2.92 10.10
CA THR A 292 23.78 3.12 10.06
C THR A 292 23.22 3.17 11.48
N ASN A 293 22.35 4.14 11.73
CA ASN A 293 21.82 4.46 13.05
C ASN A 293 20.30 4.28 13.11
N LEU A 294 19.86 3.75 14.23
CA LEU A 294 18.49 3.80 14.74
C LEU A 294 18.53 4.63 16.02
N SER A 295 17.71 5.67 16.12
CA SER A 295 17.66 6.56 17.28
C SER A 295 16.25 6.73 17.81
N LEU A 296 16.13 6.84 19.13
CA LEU A 296 14.87 7.12 19.84
C LEU A 296 15.14 8.19 20.89
N THR A 297 14.35 9.26 20.89
CA THR A 297 14.41 10.28 21.95
C THR A 297 13.26 10.08 22.92
N ALA A 298 13.54 10.18 24.21
CA ALA A 298 12.54 10.00 25.24
C ALA A 298 12.75 10.93 26.44
N SER A 299 11.66 11.24 27.13
CA SER A 299 11.64 11.98 28.39
C SER A 299 11.44 11.03 29.57
N PHE A 300 12.29 11.16 30.59
CA PHE A 300 12.20 10.41 31.84
C PHE A 300 11.89 11.40 32.99
N PRO A 301 10.64 11.48 33.47
CA PRO A 301 10.28 12.36 34.59
C PRO A 301 11.01 12.02 35.90
N VAL A 302 11.36 10.75 36.06
CA VAL A 302 12.18 10.19 37.14
C VAL A 302 13.18 9.21 36.55
N ALA A 303 14.22 8.86 37.31
CA ALA A 303 15.18 7.85 36.86
C ALA A 303 14.48 6.52 36.55
N GLY A 304 14.93 5.86 35.49
CA GLY A 304 14.32 4.67 34.94
C GLY A 304 15.33 3.80 34.21
N ASN A 305 14.85 3.01 33.27
CA ASN A 305 15.67 2.06 32.51
C ASN A 305 15.27 2.02 31.04
N VAL A 306 16.25 1.79 30.18
CA VAL A 306 16.06 1.28 28.82
C VAL A 306 16.56 -0.16 28.77
N SER A 307 15.75 -1.07 28.25
CA SER A 307 16.17 -2.42 27.91
C SER A 307 15.78 -2.78 26.50
N PHE A 308 16.50 -3.72 25.90
CA PHE A 308 16.23 -4.25 24.57
C PHE A 308 16.89 -5.62 24.43
N VAL A 309 16.39 -6.45 23.54
CA VAL A 309 17.06 -7.67 23.08
C VAL A 309 17.89 -7.33 21.85
N ARG A 310 19.06 -7.95 21.72
CA ARG A 310 19.95 -7.76 20.57
C ARG A 310 20.50 -9.08 20.04
N GLU A 311 20.62 -9.16 18.73
CA GLU A 311 21.32 -10.22 18.00
C GLU A 311 22.35 -9.60 17.04
N THR A 312 23.48 -10.27 16.85
CA THR A 312 24.44 -9.86 15.82
C THR A 312 24.80 -11.06 14.95
N SER A 313 24.90 -10.84 13.64
CA SER A 313 25.38 -11.80 12.66
C SER A 313 26.32 -11.07 11.70
N CYS A 314 27.53 -10.79 12.18
CA CYS A 314 28.51 -9.98 11.48
C CYS A 314 29.94 -10.46 11.80
N ALA A 315 30.94 -9.86 11.13
CA ALA A 315 32.33 -10.26 11.27
C ALA A 315 32.91 -9.98 12.67
N ASN A 316 33.40 -11.02 13.33
CA ASN A 316 33.83 -10.95 14.73
C ASN A 316 35.08 -10.07 14.93
N GLY A 317 34.97 -9.05 15.77
CA GLY A 317 36.03 -8.08 16.05
C GLY A 317 36.25 -7.07 14.92
N VAL A 318 35.38 -7.06 13.92
CA VAL A 318 35.48 -6.21 12.73
C VAL A 318 34.26 -5.30 12.61
N ASP A 319 33.07 -5.89 12.63
CA ASP A 319 31.80 -5.17 12.60
C ASP A 319 31.17 -5.13 14.00
N PHE A 320 30.48 -4.05 14.34
CA PHE A 320 29.97 -3.86 15.70
C PHE A 320 28.53 -3.32 15.70
N LEU A 321 27.69 -3.89 16.55
CA LEU A 321 26.54 -3.16 17.12
C LEU A 321 27.08 -2.34 18.29
N GLU A 322 26.82 -1.04 18.30
CA GLU A 322 27.25 -0.10 19.32
C GLU A 322 26.01 0.62 19.89
N PHE A 323 25.94 0.75 21.22
CA PHE A 323 24.85 1.45 21.91
C PHE A 323 25.34 2.73 22.57
N TYR A 324 24.57 3.81 22.39
CA TYR A 324 24.86 5.14 22.89
C TYR A 324 23.67 5.70 23.68
N VAL A 325 24.00 6.51 24.70
CA VAL A 325 23.05 7.36 25.42
C VAL A 325 23.60 8.78 25.37
N ASP A 326 22.84 9.72 24.82
CA ASP A 326 23.22 11.13 24.65
C ASP A 326 24.54 11.32 23.90
N GLY A 327 24.76 10.47 22.88
CA GLY A 327 26.01 10.43 22.11
C GLY A 327 27.22 9.84 22.86
N VAL A 328 27.04 9.38 24.11
CA VAL A 328 28.09 8.72 24.90
C VAL A 328 28.01 7.22 24.70
N PHE A 329 29.12 6.61 24.27
CA PHE A 329 29.24 5.16 24.10
C PHE A 329 29.01 4.43 25.43
N GLN A 330 28.14 3.43 25.42
CA GLN A 330 27.86 2.57 26.56
C GLN A 330 28.49 1.18 26.38
N GLN A 331 28.15 0.49 25.28
CA GLN A 331 28.47 -0.92 25.08
C GLN A 331 28.56 -1.26 23.58
N SER A 332 29.30 -2.31 23.23
CA SER A 332 29.28 -2.90 21.89
C SER A 332 29.26 -4.43 21.90
N TRP A 333 28.82 -4.99 20.78
CA TRP A 333 28.75 -6.43 20.50
C TRP A 333 29.19 -6.71 19.06
N THR A 334 29.76 -7.88 18.82
CA THR A 334 30.34 -8.28 17.52
C THR A 334 30.31 -9.80 17.37
N GLY A 335 30.40 -10.28 16.12
CA GLY A 335 30.38 -11.68 15.78
C GLY A 335 28.97 -12.22 15.52
N ILE A 336 28.88 -13.54 15.36
CA ILE A 336 27.60 -14.26 15.29
C ILE A 336 27.25 -14.73 16.70
N ILE A 337 26.38 -13.98 17.38
CA ILE A 337 25.97 -14.27 18.76
C ILE A 337 24.45 -14.22 18.89
N ALA A 338 23.91 -15.20 19.60
CA ALA A 338 22.48 -15.37 19.81
C ALA A 338 21.84 -14.16 20.54
N PRO A 339 20.51 -14.00 20.40
CA PRO A 339 19.71 -13.04 21.14
C PRO A 339 20.03 -12.99 22.63
N ALA A 340 20.21 -11.78 23.16
CA ALA A 340 20.33 -11.55 24.59
C ALA A 340 19.82 -10.16 24.97
N ALA A 341 19.17 -10.06 26.13
CA ALA A 341 18.73 -8.78 26.68
C ALA A 341 19.90 -7.95 27.21
N HIS A 342 19.84 -6.65 26.97
CA HIS A 342 20.65 -5.61 27.60
C HIS A 342 19.75 -4.67 28.40
N ASN A 343 20.25 -4.15 29.52
CA ASN A 343 19.55 -3.21 30.37
C ASN A 343 20.50 -2.11 30.82
N GLN A 344 20.10 -0.86 30.65
CA GLN A 344 20.85 0.33 30.99
C GLN A 344 20.00 1.24 31.87
N ALA A 345 20.55 1.64 33.02
CA ALA A 345 19.92 2.64 33.88
C ALA A 345 20.01 4.03 33.24
N VAL A 346 18.95 4.81 33.37
CA VAL A 346 18.78 6.14 32.76
C VAL A 346 18.40 7.12 33.85
N ALA A 347 19.04 8.29 33.85
CA ALA A 347 18.73 9.34 34.81
C ALA A 347 17.38 9.99 34.48
N ALA A 348 16.87 10.82 35.40
CA ALA A 348 15.76 11.69 35.05
C ALA A 348 16.25 12.77 34.07
N GLY A 349 15.46 13.05 33.04
CA GLY A 349 15.81 14.01 32.00
C GLY A 349 15.42 13.53 30.62
N MET A 350 15.85 14.31 29.63
CA MET A 350 15.69 14.01 28.21
C MET A 350 16.89 13.21 27.75
N HIS A 351 16.64 12.10 27.07
CA HIS A 351 17.69 11.22 26.60
C HIS A 351 17.48 10.81 25.15
N THR A 352 18.57 10.69 24.40
CA THR A 352 18.58 10.06 23.07
C THR A 352 19.32 8.74 23.15
N PHE A 353 18.62 7.66 22.82
CA PHE A 353 19.18 6.33 22.65
C PHE A 353 19.53 6.11 21.19
N GLN A 354 20.69 5.52 20.93
CA GLN A 354 21.12 5.22 19.56
C GLN A 354 21.75 3.83 19.49
N TRP A 355 21.22 3.01 18.61
CA TRP A 355 21.80 1.75 18.16
C TRP A 355 22.47 2.00 16.82
N ARG A 356 23.78 1.74 16.76
CA ARG A 356 24.57 1.95 15.55
C ARG A 356 25.18 0.64 15.10
N PHE A 357 24.97 0.29 13.83
CA PHE A 357 25.77 -0.73 13.18
C PHE A 357 26.96 -0.07 12.49
N ASN A 358 28.15 -0.44 12.93
CA ASN A 358 29.43 0.02 12.41
C ASN A 358 30.06 -1.14 11.63
N ARG A 359 29.92 -1.09 10.31
CA ARG A 359 30.43 -2.11 9.40
C ARG A 359 31.75 -1.66 8.80
N ALA A 360 32.78 -2.47 8.89
CA ALA A 360 34.09 -2.13 8.35
C ALA A 360 34.18 -2.34 6.82
N GLY A 361 33.44 -3.33 6.30
CA GLY A 361 33.25 -3.54 4.87
C GLY A 361 34.30 -4.39 4.15
N PHE A 362 35.43 -4.73 4.77
CA PHE A 362 36.47 -5.56 4.12
C PHE A 362 36.38 -7.06 4.41
N LEU A 363 35.46 -7.47 5.28
CA LEU A 363 35.20 -8.87 5.61
C LEU A 363 33.69 -9.09 5.69
N ASP A 364 33.17 -9.96 4.83
CA ASP A 364 31.78 -10.39 4.82
C ASP A 364 31.64 -11.71 5.62
N GLU A 365 30.87 -11.68 6.70
CA GLU A 365 30.61 -12.86 7.56
C GLU A 365 29.21 -12.79 8.17
N GLY A 366 28.56 -13.95 8.31
CA GLY A 366 27.17 -14.02 8.77
C GLY A 366 26.22 -13.34 7.77
N GLN A 367 25.28 -12.56 8.30
CA GLN A 367 24.34 -11.76 7.50
C GLN A 367 24.83 -10.33 7.26
N ASN A 368 26.00 -9.98 7.79
CA ASN A 368 26.49 -8.61 7.91
C ASN A 368 25.43 -7.63 8.43
N ALA A 369 24.70 -8.06 9.46
CA ALA A 369 23.59 -7.32 10.03
C ALA A 369 23.47 -7.55 11.53
N VAL A 370 22.74 -6.67 12.17
CA VAL A 370 22.42 -6.73 13.60
C VAL A 370 20.94 -6.40 13.79
N TRP A 371 20.35 -6.94 14.85
CA TRP A 371 18.94 -6.76 15.16
C TRP A 371 18.75 -6.28 16.59
N VAL A 372 17.73 -5.46 16.78
CA VAL A 372 17.27 -4.95 18.07
C VAL A 372 15.77 -5.19 18.15
N ASP A 373 15.31 -5.61 19.32
CA ASP A 373 13.92 -5.99 19.56
C ASP A 373 13.52 -5.77 21.02
N ASP A 374 12.23 -5.86 21.33
CA ASP A 374 11.65 -5.70 22.67
C ASP A 374 12.24 -4.47 23.40
N ILE A 375 12.25 -3.32 22.71
CA ILE A 375 12.73 -2.08 23.30
C ILE A 375 11.72 -1.63 24.35
N VAL A 376 12.17 -1.54 25.59
CA VAL A 376 11.35 -1.15 26.73
C VAL A 376 11.94 0.07 27.40
N LEU A 377 11.15 1.13 27.52
CA LEU A 377 11.45 2.29 28.36
C LEU A 377 10.61 2.21 29.63
N THR A 378 11.23 1.90 30.77
CA THR A 378 10.57 1.95 32.07
C THR A 378 10.78 3.32 32.69
N GLY A 379 9.69 4.05 32.91
CA GLY A 379 9.68 5.43 33.40
C GLY A 379 9.98 6.48 32.33
N GLY A 380 10.08 6.07 31.06
CA GLY A 380 10.38 6.94 29.92
C GLY A 380 9.25 6.97 28.91
N VAL A 381 9.07 8.13 28.27
CA VAL A 381 8.04 8.36 27.25
C VAL A 381 8.72 8.81 25.95
N PRO A 382 8.47 8.14 24.80
CA PRO A 382 8.96 8.57 23.49
C PRO A 382 8.51 9.98 23.12
N LEU A 383 9.27 10.64 22.24
CA LEU A 383 9.00 12.01 21.79
C LEU A 383 9.03 12.15 20.28
#